data_AF-A0A351Y2W2-F1
#
_entry.id   AF-A0A351Y2W2-F1
#
_cell.length_a   1.000
_cell.length_b   1.000
_cell.length_c   1.000
_cell.angle_alpha   90.00
_cell.angle_beta   90.00
_cell.angle_gamma   90.00
#
_symmetry.space_group_name_H-M   'P 1'
#
loop_
_entity.id
_entity.type
_entity.pdbx_description
1 polymer ?
#
loop_
_entity_poly.entity_id
_entity_poly.type
_entity_poly.pdbx_seq_one_letter_code
_entity_poly.pdbx_strand_id
1 'polypeptide(L)'
;MKKNYLTKEGYESLLQELNDLRKVKLPSILERLGEAKAMGDLSENFEYKSALEDKDLVNSRISEIETLIEDVEIIKEEKKSKSDKIIDYGSKVTIQMDDNDIYTVTVVGT
;
A
#
# COMPACT_ATOMS: atom_id res chain seq x y z
N MET A 1 1.51 15.69 13.12
CA MET A 1 0.81 14.47 12.69
C MET A 1 0.23 14.75 11.31
N LYS A 2 0.75 14.09 10.27
CA LYS A 2 0.16 14.13 8.92
C LYS A 2 -0.97 13.10 8.95
N LYS A 3 -2.22 13.54 8.87
CA LYS A 3 -3.36 12.63 8.72
C LYS A 3 -3.38 12.14 7.27
N ASN A 4 -3.22 10.83 7.07
CA ASN A 4 -3.41 10.24 5.77
C ASN A 4 -4.90 9.96 5.58
N TYR A 5 -5.44 10.37 4.44
CA TYR A 5 -6.84 10.16 4.11
C TYR A 5 -6.92 9.05 3.06
N LEU A 6 -7.47 7.89 3.44
CA LEU A 6 -7.73 6.79 2.51
C LEU A 6 -9.22 6.58 2.35
N THR A 7 -9.62 6.20 1.13
CA THR A 7 -10.93 5.62 0.88
C THR A 7 -11.00 4.23 1.52
N LYS A 8 -12.23 3.74 1.78
CA LYS A 8 -12.43 2.40 2.33
C LYS A 8 -11.78 1.32 1.45
N GLU A 9 -11.93 1.43 0.13
CA GLU A 9 -11.33 0.51 -0.83
C GLU A 9 -9.80 0.51 -0.78
N GLY A 10 -9.18 1.70 -0.68
CA GLY A 10 -7.73 1.82 -0.54
C GLY A 10 -7.21 1.20 0.75
N TYR A 11 -7.94 1.38 1.86
CA TYR A 11 -7.64 0.74 3.13
C TYR A 11 -7.72 -0.79 3.04
N GLU A 12 -8.80 -1.33 2.45
CA GLU A 12 -8.97 -2.79 2.28
C GLU A 12 -7.86 -3.38 1.38
N SER A 13 -7.46 -2.69 0.32
CA SER A 13 -6.34 -3.12 -0.54
C SER A 13 -5.01 -3.18 0.21
N LEU A 14 -4.69 -2.16 1.02
CA LEU A 14 -3.47 -2.16 1.84
C LEU A 14 -3.48 -3.27 2.88
N LEU A 15 -4.64 -3.56 3.47
CA LEU A 15 -4.80 -4.63 4.45
C LEU A 15 -4.65 -6.02 3.82
N GLN A 16 -5.10 -6.18 2.58
CA GLN A 16 -4.89 -7.39 1.79
C GLN A 16 -3.40 -7.56 1.43
N GLU A 17 -2.75 -6.50 0.94
CA GLU A 17 -1.31 -6.51 0.65
C GLU A 17 -0.51 -6.88 1.90
N LEU A 18 -0.79 -6.25 3.05
CA LEU A 18 -0.16 -6.54 4.33
C LEU A 18 -0.31 -8.02 4.72
N ASN A 19 -1.49 -8.60 4.53
CA ASN A 19 -1.74 -10.01 4.81
C ASN A 19 -0.90 -10.92 3.90
N ASP A 20 -0.83 -10.65 2.59
CA ASP A 20 -0.03 -11.43 1.66
C ASP A 20 1.47 -11.34 1.97
N LEU A 21 1.95 -10.14 2.30
CA LEU A 21 3.34 -9.94 2.71
C LEU A 21 3.69 -10.77 3.96
N ARG A 22 2.81 -10.77 4.98
CA ARG A 22 3.05 -11.47 6.25
C ARG A 22 2.82 -12.98 6.19
N LYS A 23 1.83 -13.44 5.44
CA LYS A 23 1.41 -14.85 5.43
C LYS A 23 2.01 -15.67 4.29
N VAL A 24 2.42 -15.02 3.21
CA VAL A 24 2.92 -15.70 2.01
C VAL A 24 4.38 -15.34 1.75
N LYS A 25 4.69 -14.06 1.52
CA LYS A 25 6.04 -13.67 1.10
C LYS A 25 7.07 -13.84 2.21
N LEU A 26 6.81 -13.33 3.41
CA LEU A 26 7.79 -13.38 4.50
C LEU A 26 8.15 -14.83 4.91
N PRO A 27 7.19 -15.76 5.08
CA PRO A 27 7.52 -17.17 5.32
C PRO A 27 8.33 -17.81 4.18
N SER A 28 7.98 -17.54 2.91
CA SER A 28 8.70 -18.07 1.76
C SER A 28 10.16 -17.58 1.70
N ILE A 29 10.41 -16.32 2.04
CA ILE A 29 11.77 -15.77 2.12
C ILE A 29 12.55 -16.42 3.26
N LEU A 30 11.92 -16.63 4.42
CA LEU A 30 12.56 -17.29 5.57
C LEU A 30 12.92 -18.76 5.27
N GLU A 31 12.09 -19.46 4.50
CA GLU A 31 12.38 -20.81 4.01
C GLU A 31 13.64 -20.82 3.13
N ARG A 32 13.68 -19.94 2.10
CA ARG A 32 14.87 -19.76 1.24
C ARG A 32 16.12 -19.41 2.05
N LEU A 33 15.98 -18.56 3.07
CA LEU A 33 17.07 -18.20 3.98
C LEU A 33 17.56 -19.40 4.79
N GLY A 34 16.66 -20.28 5.21
CA GLY A 34 16.97 -21.52 5.90
C GLY A 34 17.72 -22.53 5.01
N GLU A 35 17.26 -22.70 3.77
CA GLU A 35 17.90 -23.56 2.77
C GLU A 35 19.30 -23.06 2.41
N ALA A 36 19.43 -21.75 2.11
CA ALA A 36 20.71 -21.14 1.83
C ALA A 36 21.67 -21.25 3.03
N LYS A 37 21.13 -21.22 4.27
CA LYS A 37 21.92 -21.39 5.49
C LYS A 37 22.49 -22.81 5.64
N ALA A 38 21.78 -23.82 5.14
CA ALA A 38 22.22 -25.21 5.17
C ALA A 38 23.37 -25.51 4.20
N MET A 39 23.63 -24.64 3.22
CA MET A 39 24.70 -24.82 2.22
C MET A 39 26.11 -24.47 2.72
N GLY A 40 26.26 -24.09 4.00
CA GLY A 40 27.56 -24.03 4.69
C GLY A 40 28.33 -22.72 4.51
N ASP A 41 28.78 -22.40 3.29
CA ASP A 41 29.54 -21.16 3.06
C ASP A 41 28.63 -19.96 2.78
N LEU A 42 28.25 -19.25 3.84
CA LEU A 42 27.34 -18.11 3.77
C LEU A 42 27.97 -16.84 3.20
N SER A 43 29.31 -16.77 3.19
CA SER A 43 30.03 -15.55 2.84
C SER A 43 30.05 -15.32 1.32
N GLU A 44 30.05 -16.41 0.55
CA GLU A 44 29.99 -16.41 -0.91
C GLU A 44 28.60 -16.81 -1.46
N ASN A 45 27.70 -17.29 -0.60
CA ASN A 45 26.36 -17.70 -1.03
C ASN A 45 25.52 -16.48 -1.46
N PHE A 46 25.40 -16.32 -2.78
CA PHE A 46 24.58 -15.29 -3.41
C PHE A 46 23.10 -15.41 -3.04
N GLU A 47 22.57 -16.63 -2.91
CA GLU A 47 21.18 -16.85 -2.49
C GLU A 47 20.93 -16.41 -1.06
N TYR A 48 21.89 -16.61 -0.15
CA TYR A 48 21.75 -16.13 1.23
C TYR A 48 21.67 -14.59 1.27
N LYS A 49 22.55 -13.91 0.53
CA LYS A 49 22.55 -12.44 0.45
C LYS A 49 21.26 -11.92 -0.18
N SER A 50 20.85 -12.49 -1.31
CA SER A 50 19.61 -12.12 -1.99
C SER A 50 18.38 -12.35 -1.11
N ALA A 51 18.29 -13.48 -0.41
CA ALA A 51 17.18 -13.76 0.50
C ALA A 51 17.16 -12.80 1.71
N LEU A 52 18.32 -12.35 2.19
CA LEU A 52 18.41 -11.34 3.24
C LEU A 52 17.93 -9.97 2.76
N GLU A 53 18.34 -9.54 1.57
CA GLU A 53 17.86 -8.29 0.95
C GLU A 53 16.34 -8.34 0.69
N ASP A 54 15.82 -9.44 0.16
CA ASP A 54 14.38 -9.66 -0.04
C ASP A 54 13.61 -9.51 1.28
N LYS A 55 14.16 -10.07 2.37
CA LYS A 55 13.56 -9.99 3.70
C LYS A 55 13.49 -8.54 4.19
N ASP A 56 14.55 -7.76 3.99
CA ASP A 56 14.61 -6.37 4.44
C ASP A 56 13.69 -5.47 3.62
N LEU A 57 13.57 -5.72 2.30
CA LEU A 57 12.61 -5.04 1.42
C LEU A 57 11.16 -5.32 1.85
N VAL A 58 10.82 -6.59 2.10
CA VAL A 58 9.47 -6.96 2.55
C VAL A 58 9.15 -6.36 3.91
N ASN A 59 10.08 -6.38 4.87
CA ASN A 59 9.86 -5.76 6.18
C ASN A 59 9.70 -4.24 6.08
N SER A 60 10.48 -3.58 5.22
CA SER A 60 10.36 -2.14 4.96
C SER A 60 8.96 -1.81 4.45
N ARG A 61 8.44 -2.59 3.48
CA ARG A 61 7.09 -2.41 2.94
C ARG A 61 6.00 -2.70 3.98
N ILE A 62 6.17 -3.74 4.81
CA ILE A 62 5.24 -4.03 5.92
C ILE A 62 5.18 -2.83 6.87
N SER A 63 6.32 -2.30 7.30
CA SER A 63 6.37 -1.16 8.23
C SER A 63 5.76 0.11 7.63
N GLU A 64 5.97 0.35 6.34
CA GLU A 64 5.36 1.47 5.62
C GLU A 64 3.83 1.34 5.60
N ILE A 65 3.30 0.17 5.25
CA ILE A 65 1.86 -0.08 5.22
C ILE A 65 1.26 0.01 6.62
N GLU A 66 1.93 -0.53 7.65
CA GLU A 66 1.48 -0.43 9.04
C GLU A 66 1.40 1.03 9.49
N THR A 67 2.42 1.84 9.17
CA THR A 67 2.41 3.29 9.46
C THR A 67 1.28 4.02 8.71
N LEU A 68 1.06 3.68 7.43
CA LEU A 68 -0.01 4.27 6.62
C LEU A 68 -1.40 3.95 7.19
N ILE A 69 -1.59 2.73 7.70
CA ILE A 69 -2.86 2.25 8.28
C ILE A 69 -3.08 2.82 9.69
N GLU A 70 -2.02 2.99 10.49
CA GLU A 70 -2.11 3.50 11.87
C GLU A 70 -2.52 4.98 11.92
N ASP A 71 -2.01 5.81 11.00
CA ASP A 71 -2.29 7.25 10.92
C ASP A 71 -3.48 7.60 9.99
N VAL A 72 -4.31 6.62 9.61
CA VAL A 72 -5.40 6.86 8.65
C VAL A 72 -6.73 7.21 9.29
N GLU A 73 -7.36 8.27 8.79
CA GLU A 73 -8.78 8.55 9.02
C GLU A 73 -9.56 8.06 7.80
N ILE A 74 -10.33 6.97 7.95
CA ILE A 74 -11.15 6.42 6.86
C ILE A 74 -12.26 7.41 6.57
N ILE A 75 -12.19 8.08 5.41
CA ILE A 75 -13.28 8.92 4.94
C ILE A 75 -14.41 7.98 4.52
N LYS A 76 -15.42 7.85 5.39
CA LYS A 76 -16.70 7.29 4.96
C LYS A 76 -17.31 8.29 3.99
N GLU A 77 -17.67 7.84 2.80
CA GLU A 77 -18.56 8.56 1.89
C GLU A 77 -19.96 8.69 2.51
N GLU A 78 -20.09 9.38 3.65
CA GLU A 78 -21.38 9.73 4.20
C GLU A 78 -21.90 10.95 3.45
N LYS A 79 -22.61 10.63 2.36
CA LYS A 79 -23.75 11.37 1.81
C LYS A 79 -23.51 12.86 1.54
N LYS A 80 -23.44 13.17 0.23
CA LYS A 80 -24.08 14.33 -0.41
C LYS A 80 -24.15 15.57 0.50
N SER A 81 -23.02 16.25 0.70
CA SER A 81 -23.08 17.65 1.10
C SER A 81 -23.76 18.42 -0.04
N LYS A 82 -25.02 18.81 0.21
CA LYS A 82 -25.81 19.75 -0.59
C LYS A 82 -25.15 21.14 -0.57
N SER A 83 -23.99 21.26 -1.19
CA SER A 83 -23.34 22.53 -1.48
C SER A 83 -22.55 22.34 -2.76
N ASP A 84 -23.11 22.82 -3.86
CA ASP A 84 -22.63 22.76 -5.27
C ASP A 84 -21.20 23.33 -5.51
N LYS A 85 -20.39 23.58 -4.48
CA LYS A 85 -19.13 24.35 -4.59
C LYS A 85 -17.94 23.87 -3.77
N ILE A 86 -18.04 22.78 -3.01
CA ILE A 86 -16.91 22.27 -2.20
C ILE A 86 -16.58 20.86 -2.65
N ILE A 87 -15.40 20.69 -3.25
CA ILE A 87 -14.84 19.39 -3.63
C ILE A 87 -14.04 18.89 -2.42
N ASP A 88 -14.51 17.82 -1.80
CA ASP A 88 -13.86 17.18 -0.65
C ASP A 88 -13.05 15.94 -1.08
N TYR A 89 -12.15 15.43 -0.25
CA TYR A 89 -11.38 14.22 -0.54
C TYR A 89 -12.30 13.01 -0.76
N GLY A 90 -12.03 12.21 -1.79
CA GLY A 90 -12.92 11.13 -2.25
C GLY A 90 -14.01 11.57 -3.22
N SER A 91 -14.15 12.87 -3.51
CA SER A 91 -15.11 13.35 -4.51
C SER A 91 -14.71 12.92 -5.92
N LYS A 92 -15.68 12.43 -6.68
CA LYS A 92 -15.55 12.24 -8.13
C LYS A 92 -15.82 13.57 -8.82
N VAL A 93 -14.81 14.09 -9.51
CA VAL A 93 -14.91 15.30 -10.30
C VAL A 93 -14.99 14.90 -11.77
N THR A 94 -16.01 15.39 -12.45
CA THR A 94 -16.14 15.26 -13.89
C THR A 94 -15.63 16.54 -14.53
N ILE A 95 -14.54 16.44 -15.30
CA ILE A 95 -13.95 17.55 -16.04
C ILE A 95 -14.36 17.38 -17.50
N GLN A 96 -15.04 18.38 -18.05
CA GLN A 96 -15.30 18.47 -19.48
C GLN A 96 -14.29 19.47 -20.07
N MET A 97 -13.48 19.00 -21.01
CA MET A 97 -12.55 19.85 -21.75
C MET A 97 -13.23 20.48 -22.97
N ASP A 98 -12.62 21.53 -23.53
CA ASP A 98 -13.19 22.30 -24.66
C ASP A 98 -13.40 21.47 -25.94
N ASP A 99 -12.75 20.30 -26.04
CA ASP A 99 -12.90 19.30 -27.09
C ASP A 99 -14.08 18.32 -26.86
N ASN A 100 -14.90 18.59 -25.83
CA ASN A 100 -16.04 17.77 -25.41
C ASN A 100 -15.67 16.42 -24.78
N ASP A 101 -14.39 16.18 -24.46
CA ASP A 101 -13.98 14.98 -23.74
C ASP A 101 -14.30 15.09 -22.25
N ILE A 102 -14.89 14.02 -21.71
CA ILE A 102 -15.34 13.93 -20.31
C ILE A 102 -14.43 12.97 -19.54
N TYR A 103 -13.72 13.50 -18.54
CA TYR A 103 -12.87 12.73 -17.65
C TYR A 103 -13.46 12.69 -16.24
N THR A 104 -13.59 11.48 -15.67
CA THR A 104 -13.96 11.31 -14.26
C THR A 104 -12.72 10.98 -13.45
N VAL A 105 -12.34 11.87 -12.54
CA VAL A 105 -11.20 11.70 -11.64
C VAL A 105 -11.67 11.65 -10.19
N THR A 106 -11.02 10.84 -9.35
CA THR A 106 -11.30 10.79 -7.91
C THR A 106 -10.18 11.52 -7.18
N VAL A 107 -10.53 12.53 -6.38
CA VAL A 107 -9.54 13.29 -5.61
C VAL A 107 -9.06 12.44 -4.44
N VAL A 108 -7.77 12.11 -4.44
CA VAL A 108 -7.10 11.39 -3.34
C VAL A 108 -5.94 12.23 -2.80
N GLY A 109 -5.61 12.09 -1.51
CA GLY A 109 -4.47 12.75 -0.91
C GLY A 109 -3.15 12.09 -1.33
N THR A 110 -2.09 12.90 -1.49
CA THR A 110 -0.71 12.46 -1.74
C THR A 110 0.05 12.19 -0.46
#